data_AF-A0A968LVC7-F1
#
_entry.id   AF-A0A968LVC7-F1
#
_cell.length_a   1.000
_cell.length_b   1.000
_cell.length_c   1.000
_cell.angle_alpha   90.00
_cell.angle_beta   90.00
_cell.angle_gamma   90.00
#
_symmetry.space_group_name_H-M   'P 1'
#
loop_
_entity.id
_entity.type
_entity.pdbx_description
1 polymer ?
#
loop_
_entity_poly.entity_id
_entity_poly.type
_entity_poly.pdbx_seq_one_letter_code
_entity_poly.pdbx_strand_id
1 'polypeptide(L)' 'IHLPHKKPKGKELTKRQKQENRAFSSQRVKCEHAIGGIKRYNAVSSIYRNRVPDFDDCLMLTAAGLWNFYLEAA' A
#
# COMPACT_ATOMS: atom_id res chain seq x y z
N ILE A 1 -0.03 6.69 -15.50
CA ILE A 1 -0.41 5.57 -14.60
C ILE A 1 0.17 4.29 -15.20
N HIS A 2 1.04 3.56 -14.47
CA HIS A 2 1.60 2.29 -14.94
C HIS A 2 0.83 1.13 -14.31
N LEU A 3 0.04 0.40 -15.09
CA LEU A 3 -0.82 -0.69 -14.64
C LEU A 3 -0.21 -2.05 -15.02
N PRO A 4 -0.42 -3.11 -14.22
CA PRO A 4 0.00 -4.45 -14.60
C PRO A 4 -0.81 -4.93 -15.82
N HIS A 5 -0.17 -5.73 -16.66
CA HIS A 5 -0.80 -6.35 -17.82
C HIS A 5 -1.93 -7.27 -17.39
N LYS A 6 -3.14 -6.99 -17.86
CA LYS A 6 -4.28 -7.88 -17.69
C LYS A 6 -4.17 -9.05 -18.67
N LYS A 7 -4.56 -10.25 -18.21
CA LYS A 7 -4.64 -11.41 -19.07
C LYS A 7 -5.79 -11.23 -20.08
N PRO A 8 -5.53 -11.32 -21.40
CA PRO A 8 -6.58 -11.26 -22.41
C PRO A 8 -7.48 -12.51 -22.38
N LYS A 9 -8.76 -12.37 -22.72
CA LYS A 9 -9.72 -13.49 -22.73
C LYS A 9 -9.25 -14.58 -23.71
N GLY A 10 -9.18 -15.82 -23.24
CA GLY A 10 -8.77 -16.98 -24.04
C GLY A 10 -7.29 -17.01 -24.46
N LYS A 11 -6.44 -16.12 -23.90
CA LYS A 11 -5.01 -16.03 -24.25
C LYS A 11 -4.14 -15.95 -23.00
N GLU A 12 -2.86 -16.27 -23.16
CA GLU A 12 -1.85 -16.17 -22.10
C GLU A 12 -1.06 -14.87 -22.16
N LEU A 13 -0.55 -14.44 -21.01
CA LEU A 13 0.45 -13.37 -20.95
C LEU A 13 1.77 -13.87 -21.55
N THR A 14 2.42 -13.02 -22.34
CA THR A 14 3.76 -13.30 -22.85
C THR A 14 4.77 -13.39 -21.71
N LYS A 15 5.91 -14.05 -21.92
CA LYS A 15 6.99 -14.16 -20.92
C LYS A 15 7.44 -12.78 -20.42
N ARG A 16 7.55 -11.81 -21.34
CA ARG A 16 7.90 -10.43 -21.02
C ARG A 16 6.85 -9.75 -20.14
N GLN A 17 5.56 -9.86 -20.49
CA GLN A 17 4.49 -9.29 -19.67
C GLN A 17 4.44 -9.91 -18.26
N LYS A 18 4.72 -11.21 -18.14
CA LYS A 18 4.82 -11.87 -16.81
C LYS A 18 5.98 -11.32 -15.99
N GLN A 19 7.14 -11.08 -16.62
CA GLN A 19 8.30 -10.47 -15.94
C GLN A 19 8.00 -9.03 -15.49
N GLU A 20 7.39 -8.22 -16.36
CA GLU A 20 6.97 -6.85 -16.02
C GLU A 20 5.97 -6.84 -14.86
N ASN A 21 4.96 -7.72 -14.90
CA ASN A 21 4.02 -7.88 -13.78
C ASN A 21 4.71 -8.35 -12.50
N ARG A 22 5.71 -9.25 -12.58
CA ARG A 22 6.46 -9.73 -11.41
C ARG A 22 7.26 -8.60 -10.75
N ALA A 23 7.92 -7.77 -11.55
CA ALA A 23 8.63 -6.60 -11.06
C ALA A 23 7.66 -5.62 -10.38
N PHE A 24 6.53 -5.33 -11.02
CA PHE A 24 5.50 -4.47 -10.45
C PHE A 24 4.92 -5.02 -9.13
N SER A 25 4.60 -6.31 -9.09
CA SER A 25 4.12 -6.98 -7.88
C SER A 25 5.16 -6.93 -6.75
N SER A 26 6.45 -7.09 -7.07
CA SER A 26 7.52 -7.04 -6.06
C SER A 26 7.60 -5.67 -5.36
N GLN A 27 7.34 -4.58 -6.10
CA GLN A 27 7.24 -3.24 -5.53
C GLN A 27 5.98 -3.10 -4.68
N ARG A 28 4.83 -3.58 -5.18
CA ARG A 28 3.54 -3.49 -4.48
C ARG A 28 3.55 -4.17 -3.11
N VAL A 29 4.19 -5.33 -2.99
CA VAL A 29 4.28 -6.06 -1.71
C VAL A 29 4.85 -5.16 -0.60
N LYS A 30 5.87 -4.35 -0.90
CA LYS A 30 6.45 -3.41 0.09
C LYS A 30 5.43 -2.35 0.52
N CYS A 31 4.70 -1.76 -0.43
CA CYS A 31 3.66 -0.78 -0.14
C CYS A 31 2.51 -1.40 0.66
N GLU A 32 2.09 -2.62 0.31
CA GLU A 32 1.02 -3.35 1.01
C GLU A 32 1.41 -3.70 2.45
N HIS A 33 2.66 -4.08 2.69
CA HIS A 33 3.17 -4.27 4.06
C HIS A 33 3.18 -2.96 4.86
N ALA A 34 3.61 -1.84 4.26
CA ALA A 34 3.58 -0.54 4.93
C ALA A 34 2.14 -0.13 5.28
N ILE A 35 1.20 -0.26 4.33
CA ILE A 35 -0.22 0.02 4.55
C ILE A 35 -0.83 -0.91 5.59
N GLY A 36 -0.49 -2.21 5.56
CA GLY A 36 -0.92 -3.18 6.56
C GLY A 36 -0.38 -2.85 7.96
N GLY A 37 0.86 -2.36 8.04
CA GLY A 37 1.51 -1.91 9.26
C GLY A 37 0.80 -0.73 9.92
N ILE A 38 0.61 0.37 9.20
CA ILE A 38 -0.07 1.55 9.74
C ILE A 38 -1.52 1.26 10.18
N LYS A 39 -2.20 0.31 9.52
CA LYS A 39 -3.57 -0.10 9.89
C LYS A 39 -3.67 -0.80 11.25
N ARG A 40 -2.55 -1.27 11.83
CA ARG A 40 -2.52 -1.87 13.17
C ARG A 40 -2.93 -0.90 14.27
N TYR A 41 -2.79 0.41 14.05
CA TYR A 41 -3.15 1.42 15.03
C TYR A 41 -4.66 1.66 15.18
N ASN A 42 -5.51 1.01 14.36
CA ASN A 42 -6.96 1.19 14.28
C ASN A 42 -7.46 2.59 13.91
N ALA A 43 -6.70 3.65 14.20
CA ALA A 43 -7.06 5.03 13.92
C ALA A 43 -7.19 5.31 12.41
N VAL A 44 -6.36 4.66 11.59
CA VAL A 44 -6.38 4.80 10.12
C VAL A 44 -7.20 3.72 9.40
N SER A 45 -7.75 2.73 10.11
CA SER A 45 -8.52 1.63 9.53
C SER A 45 -10.00 1.65 9.93
N SER A 46 -10.32 2.26 11.07
CA SER A 46 -11.68 2.41 11.56
C SER A 46 -12.40 3.58 10.88
N ILE A 47 -13.72 3.66 11.06
CA ILE A 47 -14.50 4.81 10.60
C ILE A 47 -13.96 6.10 11.23
N TYR A 48 -13.42 6.97 10.38
CA TYR A 48 -12.92 8.29 10.76
C TYR A 48 -14.11 9.20 11.09
N ARG A 49 -14.18 9.67 12.34
CA ARG A 49 -15.27 10.52 12.86
C ARG A 49 -14.84 11.94 13.20
N ASN A 50 -13.55 12.23 13.12
CA ASN A 50 -13.03 13.56 13.40
C ASN A 50 -13.48 14.55 12.32
N ARG A 51 -13.81 15.78 12.74
CA ARG A 51 -14.36 16.84 11.88
C ARG A 51 -13.43 18.05 11.75
N VAL A 52 -12.26 17.99 12.39
CA VAL A 52 -11.25 19.03 12.24
C VAL A 52 -10.73 19.00 10.80
N PRO A 53 -10.78 20.14 10.07
CA PRO A 53 -10.25 20.22 8.71
C PRO A 53 -8.79 19.77 8.64
N ASP A 54 -8.45 19.05 7.56
CA ASP A 54 -7.09 18.62 7.20
C ASP A 54 -6.36 17.75 8.24
N PHE A 55 -7.06 17.27 9.27
CA PHE A 55 -6.45 16.44 10.32
C PHE A 55 -6.23 14.99 9.87
N ASP A 56 -6.94 14.53 8.85
CA ASP A 56 -6.79 13.18 8.29
C ASP A 56 -5.39 12.97 7.70
N ASP A 57 -4.82 13.97 7.03
CA ASP A 57 -3.44 13.93 6.56
C ASP A 57 -2.44 13.86 7.74
N CYS A 58 -2.64 14.68 8.78
CA CYS A 58 -1.83 14.63 10.00
C CYS A 58 -1.88 13.26 10.68
N LEU A 59 -3.08 12.65 10.77
CA LEU A 59 -3.26 11.32 11.32
C LEU A 59 -2.52 10.26 10.50
N MET A 60 -2.64 10.33 9.17
CA MET A 60 -1.94 9.42 8.25
C MET A 60 -0.41 9.54 8.38
N LEU A 61 0.12 10.76 8.41
CA LEU A 61 1.55 11.03 8.59
C LEU A 61 2.06 10.50 9.94
N THR A 62 1.30 10.73 11.01
CA THR A 62 1.65 10.23 12.35
C THR A 62 1.70 8.72 12.37
N ALA A 63 0.68 8.04 11.82
CA ALA A 63 0.65 6.58 11.76
C ALA A 63 1.79 5.99 10.92
N ALA A 64 2.13 6.63 9.80
CA ALA A 64 3.28 6.24 8.99
C ALA A 64 4.61 6.42 9.75
N GLY A 65 4.79 7.54 10.44
CA GLY A 65 5.97 7.79 11.27
C GLY A 65 6.13 6.76 12.39
N LEU A 66 5.05 6.44 13.10
CA LEU A 66 5.05 5.42 14.15
C LEU A 66 5.40 4.03 13.61
N TRP A 67 4.88 3.67 12.44
CA TRP A 67 5.21 2.38 11.82
C TRP A 67 6.67 2.31 11.37
N ASN A 68 7.21 3.39 10.80
CA ASN A 68 8.62 3.46 10.42
C ASN A 68 9.53 3.35 11.64
N PHE A 69 9.22 4.09 12.72
CA PHE A 69 9.94 3.99 13.98
C PHE A 69 9.91 2.56 14.56
N TYR A 70 8.76 1.89 14.51
CA TYR A 70 8.65 0.49 14.92
C TYR A 70 9.54 -0.42 14.07
N LEU A 71 9.57 -0.25 12.75
CA LEU A 71 10.42 -1.05 11.85
C LEU A 71 11.93 -0.83 12.07
N GLU A 72 12.33 0.35 12.55
CA GLU A 72 13.72 0.64 12.90
C GLU A 72 14.13 0.05 14.26
N ALA A 73 13.20 0.00 15.21
CA ALA A 73 13.45 -0.47 16.57
C ALA A 73 13.28 -1.98 16.77
N ALA A 74 12.54 -2.66 15.87
CA ALA A 74 12.24 -4.10 15.93
C ALA A 74 13.26 -4.94 15.15
#